data_AF-A0A9W4IXY5-F1
#
_entry.id   AF-A0A9W4IXY5-F1
#
_cell.length_a   1.000
_cell.length_b   1.000
_cell.length_c   1.000
_cell.angle_alpha   90.00
_cell.angle_beta   90.00
_cell.angle_gamma   90.00
#
_symmetry.space_group_name_H-M   'P 1'
#
loop_
_entity.id
_entity.type
_entity.pdbx_description
1 polymer ?
#
loop_
_entity_poly.entity_id
_entity_poly.type
_entity_poly.pdbx_seq_one_letter_code
_entity_poly.pdbx_strand_id
1 'polypeptide(L)'
;MSANKSSSATMSPWVYPEFQPKGRMLRKWMGCPHRPGCKVAMSTLSFEHINSDAVWFVAWNAQKLTRAWNRRMKHLGLPSEHRDLCDSRSQYRSVQIINSDAHQKDRVQWIGRCGPGVIFIDNIFREPGARAPHISEFTKVAYEIDFHLSSLRYVFVTNILNESTVWCIRHNVYESIVPYQYPSREPRIWSLGSPEFDALLGTDIGKTVASFVLGSFGQGQKHVTRIVTFHTHRLQKLNMRFDIG
;
A
#
# COMPACT_ATOMS: atom_id res chain seq x y z
N MET A 1 24.29 -53.67 0.51
CA MET A 1 24.93 -52.48 1.09
C MET A 1 24.23 -51.25 0.54
N SER A 2 23.36 -50.66 1.36
CA SER A 2 22.55 -49.49 1.00
C SER A 2 23.40 -48.23 0.97
N ALA A 3 23.35 -47.50 -0.13
CA ALA A 3 23.90 -46.15 -0.23
C ALA A 3 22.96 -45.16 0.47
N ASN A 4 23.39 -44.66 1.63
CA ASN A 4 22.76 -43.53 2.30
C ASN A 4 23.02 -42.25 1.47
N LYS A 5 22.00 -41.76 0.76
CA LYS A 5 22.00 -40.38 0.25
C LYS A 5 21.58 -39.47 1.39
N SER A 6 22.56 -38.86 2.05
CA SER A 6 22.34 -37.69 2.91
C SER A 6 21.92 -36.52 2.02
N SER A 7 20.64 -36.15 2.06
CA SER A 7 20.19 -34.89 1.46
C SER A 7 20.69 -33.73 2.32
N SER A 8 21.65 -32.97 1.81
CA SER A 8 21.99 -31.66 2.39
C SER A 8 20.87 -30.68 2.08
N ALA A 9 19.96 -30.49 3.03
CA ALA A 9 19.01 -29.39 2.98
C ALA A 9 19.80 -28.08 3.03
N THR A 10 19.90 -27.39 1.91
CA THR A 10 20.48 -26.05 1.82
C THR A 10 19.57 -25.13 2.64
N MET A 11 20.03 -24.67 3.80
CA MET A 11 19.27 -23.72 4.61
C MET A 11 19.00 -22.46 3.79
N SER A 12 17.73 -22.06 3.71
CA SER A 12 17.32 -20.85 3.01
C SER A 12 18.06 -19.63 3.58
N PRO A 13 18.66 -18.74 2.74
CA PRO A 13 19.34 -17.53 3.22
C PRO A 13 18.36 -16.45 3.70
N TRP A 14 17.06 -16.75 3.72
CA TRP A 14 15.99 -15.81 4.02
C TRP A 14 15.43 -16.04 5.42
N VAL A 15 15.33 -14.96 6.21
CA VAL A 15 14.65 -14.96 7.51
C VAL A 15 13.14 -15.14 7.31
N TYR A 16 12.59 -14.55 6.23
CA TYR A 16 11.18 -14.65 5.88
C TYR A 16 11.02 -15.21 4.46
N PRO A 17 11.23 -16.53 4.25
CA PRO A 17 11.37 -17.13 2.93
C PRO A 17 10.15 -16.93 2.02
N GLU A 18 8.95 -16.81 2.57
CA GLU A 18 7.73 -16.60 1.78
C GLU A 18 7.60 -15.18 1.22
N PHE A 19 8.11 -14.17 1.94
CA PHE A 19 7.84 -12.75 1.67
C PHE A 19 9.09 -11.99 1.23
N GLN A 20 10.21 -12.19 1.92
CA GLN A 20 11.45 -11.44 1.73
C GLN A 20 11.99 -11.48 0.28
N PRO A 21 11.97 -12.63 -0.43
CA PRO A 21 12.42 -12.66 -1.82
C PRO A 21 11.56 -11.78 -2.74
N LYS A 22 10.23 -11.79 -2.53
CA LYS A 22 9.26 -11.02 -3.33
C LYS A 22 9.46 -9.52 -3.13
N GLY A 23 9.53 -9.07 -1.87
CA GLY A 23 9.71 -7.65 -1.59
C GLY A 23 11.11 -7.15 -1.94
N ARG A 24 12.16 -7.97 -1.78
CA ARG A 24 13.50 -7.60 -2.27
C ARG A 24 13.52 -7.35 -3.78
N MET A 25 12.81 -8.19 -4.54
CA MET A 25 12.69 -8.01 -5.99
C MET A 25 11.98 -6.69 -6.33
N LEU A 26 10.88 -6.39 -5.65
CA LEU A 26 10.15 -5.11 -5.82
C LEU A 26 11.01 -3.89 -5.47
N ARG A 27 11.72 -3.94 -4.33
CA ARG A 27 12.67 -2.89 -3.93
C ARG A 27 13.74 -2.68 -4.99
N LYS A 28 14.28 -3.76 -5.54
CA LYS A 28 15.28 -3.70 -6.62
C LYS A 28 14.72 -3.09 -7.91
N TRP A 29 13.47 -3.38 -8.27
CA TRP A 29 12.83 -2.74 -9.44
C TRP A 29 12.57 -1.24 -9.21
N MET A 30 12.15 -0.85 -8.01
CA MET A 30 11.93 0.57 -7.68
C MET A 30 13.24 1.35 -7.62
N GLY A 31 14.31 0.76 -7.08
CA GLY A 31 15.58 1.45 -6.86
C GLY A 31 16.58 1.41 -8.01
N CYS A 32 16.33 0.64 -9.07
CA CYS A 32 17.26 0.52 -10.21
C CYS A 32 16.54 0.81 -11.52
N PRO A 33 16.94 1.85 -12.28
CA PRO A 33 16.47 2.06 -13.65
C PRO A 33 16.71 0.83 -14.53
N HIS A 34 15.79 0.54 -15.44
CA HIS A 34 15.89 -0.50 -16.49
C HIS A 34 16.23 -1.92 -15.98
N ARG A 35 15.87 -2.25 -14.73
CA ARG A 35 16.16 -3.57 -14.18
C ARG A 35 15.33 -4.62 -14.94
N PRO A 36 15.97 -5.63 -15.57
CA PRO A 36 15.26 -6.60 -16.40
C PRO A 36 14.28 -7.44 -15.58
N GLY A 37 13.23 -7.90 -16.25
CA GLY A 37 12.22 -8.79 -15.67
C GLY A 37 11.16 -8.12 -14.79
N CYS A 38 11.11 -6.79 -14.74
CA CYS A 38 10.01 -6.10 -14.08
C CYS A 38 8.71 -6.28 -14.85
N LYS A 39 7.72 -6.86 -14.17
CA LYS A 39 6.41 -7.17 -14.75
C LYS A 39 5.40 -6.03 -14.61
N VAL A 40 5.77 -4.97 -13.88
CA VAL A 40 4.90 -3.81 -13.68
C VAL A 40 5.23 -2.77 -14.75
N ALA A 41 4.30 -2.60 -15.69
CA ALA A 41 4.35 -1.53 -16.67
C ALA A 41 3.84 -0.21 -16.05
N MET A 42 4.23 0.91 -16.64
CA MET A 42 3.63 2.19 -16.29
C MET A 42 2.14 2.20 -16.66
N SER A 43 1.30 2.67 -15.76
CA SER A 43 -0.14 2.72 -15.95
C SER A 43 -0.54 3.89 -16.84
N THR A 44 -1.26 3.56 -17.91
CA THR A 44 -1.89 4.51 -18.83
C THR A 44 -3.34 4.81 -18.45
N LEU A 45 -3.86 4.19 -17.38
CA LEU A 45 -5.21 4.43 -16.89
C LEU A 45 -5.32 5.88 -16.38
N SER A 46 -6.35 6.59 -16.84
CA SER A 46 -6.65 7.97 -16.46
C SER A 46 -8.05 8.10 -15.87
N PHE A 47 -8.30 9.22 -15.20
CA PHE A 47 -9.62 9.53 -14.66
C PHE A 47 -10.66 9.66 -15.79
N GLU A 48 -10.31 10.33 -16.89
CA GLU A 48 -11.21 10.52 -18.03
C GLU A 48 -11.67 9.19 -18.61
N HIS A 49 -10.75 8.22 -18.72
CA HIS A 49 -11.09 6.89 -19.23
C HIS A 49 -12.15 6.21 -18.34
N ILE A 50 -11.93 6.18 -17.02
CA ILE A 50 -12.86 5.53 -16.07
C ILE A 50 -14.18 6.31 -15.99
N ASN A 51 -14.13 7.64 -15.92
CA ASN A 51 -15.31 8.47 -15.75
C ASN A 51 -16.23 8.50 -16.99
N SER A 52 -15.68 8.19 -18.17
CA SER A 52 -16.46 8.08 -19.41
C SER A 52 -17.16 6.73 -19.60
N ASP A 53 -16.74 5.71 -18.87
CA ASP A 53 -17.27 4.35 -19.00
C ASP A 53 -18.34 4.08 -17.92
N ALA A 54 -19.56 3.82 -18.40
CA ALA A 54 -20.75 3.64 -17.57
C ALA A 54 -20.68 2.44 -16.61
N VAL A 55 -19.73 1.52 -16.79
CA VAL A 55 -19.51 0.38 -15.88
C VAL A 55 -18.93 0.84 -14.54
N TRP A 56 -18.28 2.01 -14.50
CA TRP A 56 -17.64 2.54 -13.31
C TRP A 56 -18.52 3.53 -12.55
N PHE A 57 -18.68 3.28 -11.27
CA PHE A 57 -19.12 4.29 -10.31
C PHE A 57 -17.90 5.00 -9.74
N VAL A 58 -17.78 6.29 -10.03
CA VAL A 58 -16.73 7.15 -9.48
C VAL A 58 -17.36 8.28 -8.68
N ALA A 59 -16.98 8.40 -7.41
CA ALA A 59 -17.41 9.48 -6.55
C ALA A 59 -16.21 10.07 -5.82
N TRP A 60 -16.06 11.39 -5.88
CA TRP A 60 -15.04 12.12 -5.14
C TRP A 60 -15.68 13.35 -4.49
N ASN A 61 -15.51 13.48 -3.18
CA ASN A 61 -16.14 14.55 -2.40
C ASN A 61 -15.13 15.13 -1.42
N ALA A 62 -15.20 16.43 -1.20
CA ALA A 62 -14.44 17.06 -0.14
C ALA A 62 -14.88 16.47 1.22
N GLN A 63 -13.91 15.98 1.99
CA GLN A 63 -14.18 15.31 3.27
C GLN A 63 -13.03 15.58 4.22
N LYS A 64 -13.33 16.07 5.42
CA LYS A 64 -12.31 16.31 6.44
C LYS A 64 -11.72 15.02 6.97
N LEU A 65 -10.47 15.13 7.41
CA LEU A 65 -9.87 14.11 8.25
C LEU A 65 -10.42 14.17 9.68
N THR A 66 -10.46 13.01 10.34
CA THR A 66 -10.74 12.95 11.77
C THR A 66 -9.63 13.65 12.56
N ARG A 67 -9.93 14.11 13.78
CA ARG A 67 -8.94 14.76 14.66
C ARG A 67 -7.68 13.91 14.88
N ALA A 68 -7.84 12.59 14.96
CA ALA A 68 -6.72 11.67 15.11
C ALA A 68 -5.79 11.69 13.88
N TRP A 69 -6.36 11.68 12.68
CA TRP A 69 -5.61 11.76 11.44
C TRP A 69 -4.98 13.14 11.23
N ASN A 70 -5.70 14.22 11.51
CA ASN A 70 -5.16 15.59 11.42
C ASN A 70 -3.91 15.79 12.29
N ARG A 71 -3.91 15.27 13.53
CA ARG A 71 -2.69 15.30 14.37
C ARG A 71 -1.53 14.56 13.73
N ARG A 72 -1.79 13.39 13.12
CA ARG A 72 -0.75 12.60 12.46
C ARG A 72 -0.21 13.31 11.21
N MET A 73 -1.07 13.97 10.42
CA MET A 73 -0.65 14.77 9.27
C MET A 73 0.27 15.91 9.70
N LYS A 74 -0.10 16.64 10.77
CA LYS A 74 0.73 17.69 11.35
C LYS A 74 2.14 17.20 11.72
N HIS A 75 2.26 16.03 12.35
CA HIS A 75 3.56 15.45 12.69
C HIS A 75 4.41 15.04 11.47
N LEU A 76 3.80 14.88 10.30
CA LEU A 76 4.49 14.57 9.04
C LEU A 76 4.78 15.82 8.20
N GLY A 77 4.46 17.01 8.72
CA GLY A 77 4.57 18.26 7.98
C GLY A 77 3.62 18.34 6.80
N LEU A 78 2.47 17.66 6.88
CA LEU A 78 1.39 17.78 5.91
C LEU A 78 0.31 18.74 6.44
N PRO A 79 -0.53 19.32 5.57
CA PRO A 79 -1.63 20.18 5.99
C PRO A 79 -2.48 19.50 7.07
N SER A 80 -2.91 20.28 8.06
CA SER A 80 -3.85 19.82 9.08
C SER A 80 -4.98 20.81 9.16
N GLU A 81 -6.21 20.32 9.16
CA GLU A 81 -7.39 21.18 9.06
C GLU A 81 -7.93 21.59 10.43
N HIS A 82 -8.45 22.81 10.51
CA HIS A 82 -9.11 23.28 11.72
C HIS A 82 -10.40 22.49 12.00
N ARG A 83 -10.73 22.34 13.30
CA ARG A 83 -11.94 21.62 13.73
C ARG A 83 -13.19 22.20 13.09
N ASP A 84 -13.27 23.53 13.01
CA ASP A 84 -14.46 24.28 12.59
C ASP A 84 -14.53 24.56 11.08
N LEU A 85 -13.60 24.01 10.29
CA LEU A 85 -13.75 24.02 8.82
C LEU A 85 -15.10 23.33 8.43
N CYS A 86 -15.58 23.44 7.21
CA CYS A 86 -16.69 22.58 6.73
C CYS A 86 -16.13 21.59 5.70
N ASP A 87 -16.80 20.44 5.50
CA ASP A 87 -16.29 19.40 4.58
C ASP A 87 -16.09 19.93 3.16
N SER A 88 -16.99 20.78 2.66
CA SER A 88 -16.90 21.41 1.34
C SER A 88 -15.64 22.27 1.11
N ARG A 89 -14.96 22.69 2.19
CA ARG A 89 -13.70 23.46 2.13
C ARG A 89 -12.48 22.62 2.49
N SER A 90 -12.65 21.31 2.65
CA SER A 90 -11.55 20.38 2.92
C SER A 90 -10.56 20.37 1.77
N GLN A 91 -9.27 20.25 2.06
CA GLN A 91 -8.22 19.94 1.10
C GLN A 91 -8.10 18.43 0.86
N TYR A 92 -8.79 17.62 1.67
CA TYR A 92 -8.87 16.18 1.51
C TYR A 92 -10.11 15.79 0.71
N ARG A 93 -10.00 14.67 0.00
CA ARG A 93 -11.06 14.07 -0.79
C ARG A 93 -11.32 12.67 -0.29
N SER A 94 -12.57 12.33 -0.10
CA SER A 94 -13.03 10.94 -0.11
C SER A 94 -13.18 10.52 -1.56
N VAL A 95 -12.63 9.38 -1.94
CA VAL A 95 -12.67 8.87 -3.32
C VAL A 95 -13.14 7.42 -3.30
N GLN A 96 -14.09 7.11 -4.18
CA GLN A 96 -14.61 5.77 -4.43
C GLN A 96 -14.54 5.50 -5.92
N ILE A 97 -13.94 4.37 -6.30
CA ILE A 97 -13.92 3.85 -7.67
C ILE A 97 -14.39 2.41 -7.57
N ILE A 98 -15.58 2.13 -8.11
CA ILE A 98 -16.24 0.84 -7.96
C ILE A 98 -16.69 0.38 -9.34
N ASN A 99 -16.34 -0.86 -9.69
CA ASN A 99 -16.98 -1.55 -10.79
C ASN A 99 -18.13 -2.39 -10.22
N SER A 100 -19.35 -2.05 -10.63
CA SER A 100 -20.57 -2.73 -10.22
C SER A 100 -21.09 -3.72 -11.26
N ASP A 101 -20.21 -4.25 -12.14
CA ASP A 101 -20.58 -5.28 -13.12
C ASP A 101 -21.46 -6.36 -12.47
N ALA A 102 -22.70 -6.45 -12.96
CA ALA A 102 -23.75 -7.31 -12.45
C ALA A 102 -23.36 -8.79 -12.49
N HIS A 103 -22.40 -9.16 -13.34
CA HIS A 103 -21.92 -10.52 -13.48
C HIS A 103 -20.83 -10.91 -12.47
N GLN A 104 -20.41 -10.00 -11.58
CA GLN A 104 -19.42 -10.19 -10.50
C GLN A 104 -18.00 -10.59 -10.93
N LYS A 105 -17.77 -10.97 -12.20
CA LYS A 105 -16.48 -11.48 -12.68
C LYS A 105 -15.39 -10.43 -12.72
N ASP A 106 -15.75 -9.16 -12.90
CA ASP A 106 -14.82 -8.04 -12.98
C ASP A 106 -15.00 -7.06 -11.79
N ARG A 107 -15.56 -7.55 -10.68
CA ARG A 107 -15.80 -6.72 -9.48
C ARG A 107 -14.48 -6.20 -8.91
N VAL A 108 -14.41 -4.89 -8.77
CA VAL A 108 -13.31 -4.19 -8.12
C VAL A 108 -13.85 -3.00 -7.35
N GLN A 109 -13.20 -2.72 -6.23
CA GLN A 109 -13.55 -1.62 -5.34
C GLN A 109 -12.27 -1.02 -4.81
N TRP A 110 -12.15 0.29 -4.98
CA TRP A 110 -11.16 1.11 -4.34
C TRP A 110 -11.90 2.21 -3.57
N ILE A 111 -11.70 2.26 -2.26
CA ILE A 111 -12.22 3.31 -1.39
C ILE A 111 -11.08 3.84 -0.55
N GLY A 112 -10.99 5.16 -0.50
CA GLY A 112 -9.92 5.81 0.22
C GLY A 112 -10.13 7.30 0.33
N ARG A 113 -9.05 7.97 0.74
CA ARG A 113 -8.97 9.41 0.81
C ARG A 113 -7.65 9.88 0.19
N CYS A 114 -7.67 11.05 -0.43
CA CYS A 114 -6.48 11.71 -0.97
C CYS A 114 -6.37 13.12 -0.38
N GLY A 115 -5.15 13.63 -0.28
CA GLY A 115 -4.88 15.00 0.12
C GLY A 115 -3.47 15.42 -0.28
N PRO A 116 -3.06 16.67 -0.02
CA PRO A 116 -1.74 17.14 -0.41
C PRO A 116 -0.62 16.24 0.15
N GLY A 117 0.07 15.55 -0.75
CA GLY A 117 1.20 14.67 -0.43
C GLY A 117 0.85 13.33 0.21
N VAL A 118 -0.43 12.92 0.26
CA VAL A 118 -0.85 11.70 0.95
C VAL A 118 -2.04 10.98 0.32
N ILE A 119 -1.96 9.64 0.30
CA ILE A 119 -3.07 8.74 -0.02
C ILE A 119 -3.40 7.91 1.23
N PHE A 120 -4.69 7.68 1.47
CA PHE A 120 -5.22 6.70 2.42
C PHE A 120 -6.03 5.67 1.65
N ILE A 121 -5.59 4.42 1.65
CA ILE A 121 -6.31 3.28 1.12
C ILE A 121 -7.08 2.68 2.30
N ASP A 122 -8.40 2.82 2.31
CA ASP A 122 -9.25 2.45 3.43
C ASP A 122 -9.97 1.10 3.21
N ASN A 123 -10.34 0.81 1.96
CA ASN A 123 -10.88 -0.49 1.59
C ASN A 123 -10.57 -0.77 0.11
N ILE A 124 -10.03 -1.95 -0.16
CA ILE A 124 -9.73 -2.42 -1.51
C ILE A 124 -10.19 -3.86 -1.67
N PHE A 125 -10.77 -4.14 -2.83
CA PHE A 125 -11.18 -5.47 -3.22
C PHE A 125 -11.01 -5.59 -4.73
N ARG A 126 -10.55 -6.74 -5.19
CA ARG A 126 -10.49 -7.08 -6.61
C ARG A 126 -10.74 -8.57 -6.74
N GLU A 127 -11.71 -8.95 -7.54
CA GLU A 127 -12.02 -10.35 -7.78
C GLU A 127 -10.78 -11.08 -8.33
N PRO A 128 -10.43 -12.27 -7.80
CA PRO A 128 -9.38 -13.09 -8.37
C PRO A 128 -9.65 -13.37 -9.84
N GLY A 129 -8.65 -13.12 -10.70
CA GLY A 129 -8.80 -13.32 -12.15
C GLY A 129 -9.60 -12.24 -12.88
N ALA A 130 -10.06 -11.19 -12.21
CA ALA A 130 -10.69 -10.04 -12.88
C ALA A 130 -9.79 -9.49 -14.00
N ARG A 131 -10.42 -9.03 -15.08
CA ARG A 131 -9.80 -8.28 -16.18
C ARG A 131 -9.74 -6.78 -15.90
N ALA A 132 -10.50 -6.31 -14.91
CA ALA A 132 -10.42 -4.94 -14.42
C ALA A 132 -8.97 -4.53 -14.07
N PRO A 133 -8.60 -3.25 -14.24
CA PRO A 133 -7.28 -2.74 -13.84
C PRO A 133 -6.89 -3.13 -12.40
N HIS A 134 -5.59 -3.09 -12.12
CA HIS A 134 -5.10 -3.41 -10.79
C HIS A 134 -5.39 -2.28 -9.79
N ILE A 135 -5.51 -2.64 -8.50
CA ILE A 135 -5.68 -1.67 -7.39
C ILE A 135 -4.59 -0.57 -7.40
N SER A 136 -3.38 -0.91 -7.84
CA SER A 136 -2.28 0.06 -8.00
C SER A 136 -2.62 1.16 -9.01
N GLU A 137 -3.35 0.84 -10.07
CA GLU A 137 -3.72 1.80 -11.12
C GLU A 137 -4.87 2.69 -10.65
N PHE A 138 -5.87 2.12 -9.96
CA PHE A 138 -6.91 2.93 -9.30
C PHE A 138 -6.35 3.85 -8.22
N THR A 139 -5.32 3.42 -7.50
CA THR A 139 -4.62 4.27 -6.52
C THR A 139 -3.98 5.48 -7.18
N LYS A 140 -3.38 5.31 -8.37
CA LYS A 140 -2.83 6.40 -9.18
C LYS A 140 -3.94 7.37 -9.60
N VAL A 141 -4.99 6.85 -10.23
CA VAL A 141 -6.12 7.68 -10.67
C VAL A 141 -6.73 8.45 -9.50
N ALA A 142 -7.01 7.78 -8.39
CA ALA A 142 -7.62 8.41 -7.22
C ALA A 142 -6.82 9.60 -6.67
N TYR A 143 -5.49 9.57 -6.80
CA TYR A 143 -4.64 10.70 -6.39
C TYR A 143 -4.59 11.79 -7.46
N GLU A 144 -4.46 11.39 -8.73
CA GLU A 144 -4.34 12.31 -9.88
C GLU A 144 -5.61 13.10 -10.20
N ILE A 145 -6.77 12.74 -9.65
CA ILE A 145 -8.00 13.55 -9.76
C ILE A 145 -7.74 15.00 -9.35
N ASP A 146 -7.04 15.22 -8.23
CA ASP A 146 -6.85 16.55 -7.64
C ASP A 146 -5.38 16.90 -7.34
N PHE A 147 -4.45 15.94 -7.43
CA PHE A 147 -3.06 16.13 -6.99
C PHE A 147 -2.04 15.57 -7.99
N HIS A 148 -0.97 16.34 -8.25
CA HIS A 148 0.13 15.85 -9.05
C HIS A 148 0.93 14.76 -8.32
N LEU A 149 1.22 13.63 -8.98
CA LEU A 149 2.01 12.53 -8.41
C LEU A 149 3.35 12.96 -7.79
N SER A 150 4.01 13.96 -8.36
CA SER A 150 5.29 14.50 -7.85
C SER A 150 5.18 15.06 -6.42
N SER A 151 3.99 15.44 -5.98
CA SER A 151 3.73 15.92 -4.61
C SER A 151 3.60 14.79 -3.59
N LEU A 152 3.40 13.54 -4.02
CA LEU A 152 3.10 12.43 -3.14
C LEU A 152 4.31 12.07 -2.27
N ARG A 153 4.08 11.97 -0.95
CA ARG A 153 5.11 11.63 0.04
C ARG A 153 4.76 10.40 0.86
N TYR A 154 3.47 10.10 1.04
CA TYR A 154 3.01 9.03 1.93
C TYR A 154 1.82 8.25 1.35
N VAL A 155 1.86 6.94 1.50
CA VAL A 155 0.69 6.06 1.29
C VAL A 155 0.36 5.37 2.60
N PHE A 156 -0.86 5.55 3.09
CA PHE A 156 -1.40 4.81 4.22
C PHE A 156 -2.32 3.72 3.72
N VAL A 157 -2.23 2.54 4.32
CA VAL A 157 -3.23 1.49 4.16
C VAL A 157 -3.81 1.22 5.54
N THR A 158 -5.10 1.49 5.68
CA THR A 158 -5.77 1.53 6.99
C THR A 158 -6.59 0.27 7.22
N ASN A 159 -6.77 -0.10 8.49
CA ASN A 159 -7.62 -1.21 8.91
C ASN A 159 -7.36 -2.52 8.13
N ILE A 160 -6.08 -2.91 8.01
CA ILE A 160 -5.67 -4.05 7.20
C ILE A 160 -6.25 -5.35 7.79
N LEU A 161 -7.04 -6.06 6.98
CA LEU A 161 -7.60 -7.38 7.28
C LEU A 161 -7.07 -8.48 6.36
N ASN A 162 -6.25 -8.16 5.35
CA ASN A 162 -5.66 -9.15 4.46
C ASN A 162 -4.83 -10.15 5.28
N GLU A 163 -5.25 -11.42 5.27
CA GLU A 163 -4.74 -12.46 6.15
C GLU A 163 -3.23 -12.66 5.97
N SER A 164 -2.74 -12.71 4.73
CA SER A 164 -1.32 -12.87 4.43
C SER A 164 -0.47 -11.75 5.05
N THR A 165 -0.93 -10.50 4.93
CA THR A 165 -0.24 -9.33 5.48
C THR A 165 -0.29 -9.32 7.02
N VAL A 166 -1.46 -9.60 7.60
CA VAL A 166 -1.64 -9.67 9.05
C VAL A 166 -0.77 -10.78 9.64
N TRP A 167 -0.77 -11.96 9.01
CA TRP A 167 0.01 -13.12 9.44
C TRP A 167 1.51 -12.81 9.41
N CYS A 168 2.03 -12.27 8.29
CA CYS A 168 3.42 -11.86 8.17
C CYS A 168 3.83 -10.86 9.27
N ILE A 169 3.01 -9.82 9.51
CA ILE A 169 3.32 -8.81 10.52
C ILE A 169 3.32 -9.42 11.92
N ARG A 170 2.27 -10.16 12.27
CA ARG A 170 2.08 -10.71 13.61
C ARG A 170 3.10 -11.80 13.93
N HIS A 171 3.18 -12.83 13.09
CA HIS A 171 3.88 -14.08 13.40
C HIS A 171 5.30 -14.14 12.86
N ASN A 172 5.65 -13.33 11.87
CA ASN A 172 7.01 -13.31 11.34
C ASN A 172 7.77 -12.10 11.85
N VAL A 173 7.27 -10.88 11.60
CA VAL A 173 8.05 -9.66 11.84
C VAL A 173 8.06 -9.24 13.31
N TYR A 174 6.92 -9.35 14.00
CA TYR A 174 6.83 -8.92 15.41
C TYR A 174 7.37 -9.99 16.36
N GLU A 175 6.99 -11.25 16.17
CA GLU A 175 7.45 -12.35 17.03
C GLU A 175 8.94 -12.67 16.88
N SER A 176 9.57 -12.36 15.73
CA SER A 176 11.02 -12.59 15.53
C SER A 176 11.92 -11.61 16.28
N ILE A 177 11.39 -10.52 16.83
CA ILE A 177 12.17 -9.46 17.47
C ILE A 177 11.67 -9.22 18.89
N VAL A 178 12.41 -9.76 19.87
CA VAL A 178 12.20 -9.44 21.29
C VAL A 178 12.62 -7.98 21.53
N PRO A 179 11.86 -7.16 22.29
CA PRO A 179 10.69 -7.47 23.11
C PRO A 179 9.35 -7.07 22.47
N TYR A 180 9.21 -7.12 21.15
CA TYR A 180 8.02 -6.59 20.49
C TYR A 180 6.80 -7.51 20.66
N GLN A 181 5.66 -6.89 20.96
CA GLN A 181 4.36 -7.56 21.10
C GLN A 181 3.40 -7.08 20.02
N TYR A 182 2.54 -7.99 19.56
CA TYR A 182 1.43 -7.68 18.66
C TYR A 182 0.10 -7.70 19.44
N PRO A 183 -0.72 -6.64 19.37
CA PRO A 183 -0.48 -5.36 18.69
C PRO A 183 0.57 -4.51 19.42
N SER A 184 1.38 -3.74 18.68
CA SER A 184 2.32 -2.80 19.31
C SER A 184 1.60 -1.61 19.91
N ARG A 185 2.06 -1.19 21.10
CA ARG A 185 1.67 0.09 21.73
C ARG A 185 2.14 1.31 20.95
N GLU A 186 3.30 1.21 20.31
CA GLU A 186 3.94 2.31 19.57
C GLU A 186 4.14 1.96 18.09
N PRO A 187 4.11 2.94 17.17
CA PRO A 187 4.46 2.71 15.78
C PRO A 187 5.85 2.08 15.62
N ARG A 188 5.97 1.05 14.78
CA ARG A 188 7.25 0.41 14.45
C ARG A 188 7.73 0.83 13.08
N ILE A 189 9.01 1.16 13.00
CA ILE A 189 9.67 1.64 11.79
C ILE A 189 10.56 0.53 11.22
N TRP A 190 10.39 0.26 9.94
CA TRP A 190 11.15 -0.74 9.19
C TRP A 190 11.92 0.00 8.09
N SER A 191 13.24 -0.05 8.20
CA SER A 191 14.15 0.71 7.34
C SER A 191 14.48 -0.04 6.05
N LEU A 192 14.65 0.72 4.96
CA LEU A 192 15.08 0.18 3.67
C LEU A 192 16.29 -0.75 3.81
N GLY A 193 16.17 -1.94 3.22
CA GLY A 193 17.26 -2.94 3.21
C GLY A 193 17.23 -3.95 4.35
N SER A 194 16.41 -3.75 5.39
CA SER A 194 16.24 -4.77 6.43
C SER A 194 15.44 -5.99 5.91
N PRO A 195 15.63 -7.19 6.50
CA PRO A 195 14.82 -8.36 6.20
C PRO A 195 13.31 -8.10 6.38
N GLU A 196 12.93 -7.37 7.43
CA GLU A 196 11.54 -7.03 7.76
C GLU A 196 10.95 -6.10 6.71
N PHE A 197 11.71 -5.10 6.27
CA PHE A 197 11.28 -4.22 5.18
C PHE A 197 11.00 -5.03 3.91
N ASP A 198 11.93 -5.90 3.51
CA ASP A 198 11.79 -6.76 2.35
C ASP A 198 10.60 -7.75 2.54
N ALA A 199 10.33 -8.23 3.76
CA ALA A 199 9.18 -9.08 4.03
C ALA A 199 7.86 -8.31 3.93
N LEU A 200 7.75 -7.16 4.58
CA LEU A 200 6.54 -6.33 4.56
C LEU A 200 6.20 -5.85 3.15
N LEU A 201 7.21 -5.49 2.36
CA LEU A 201 7.03 -5.12 0.96
C LEU A 201 6.58 -6.32 0.09
N GLY A 202 6.88 -7.56 0.51
CA GLY A 202 6.49 -8.79 -0.16
C GLY A 202 5.08 -9.30 0.15
N THR A 203 4.42 -8.72 1.15
CA THR A 203 3.00 -9.01 1.48
C THR A 203 2.05 -8.53 0.39
N ASP A 204 0.78 -8.93 0.42
CA ASP A 204 -0.20 -8.45 -0.57
C ASP A 204 -0.34 -6.93 -0.57
N ILE A 205 -0.44 -6.31 0.62
CA ILE A 205 -0.50 -4.85 0.74
C ILE A 205 0.81 -4.20 0.27
N GLY A 206 1.96 -4.76 0.65
CA GLY A 206 3.27 -4.28 0.21
C GLY A 206 3.43 -4.32 -1.31
N LYS A 207 3.03 -5.43 -1.94
CA LYS A 207 3.03 -5.59 -3.39
C LYS A 207 2.11 -4.58 -4.07
N THR A 208 0.91 -4.34 -3.55
CA THR A 208 0.00 -3.32 -4.09
C THR A 208 0.62 -1.94 -4.10
N VAL A 209 1.25 -1.52 -3.00
CA VAL A 209 1.91 -0.20 -2.91
C VAL A 209 3.15 -0.14 -3.80
N ALA A 210 3.96 -1.20 -3.84
CA ALA A 210 5.13 -1.25 -4.71
C ALA A 210 4.75 -1.21 -6.20
N SER A 211 3.71 -1.94 -6.60
CA SER A 211 3.15 -1.89 -7.95
C SER A 211 2.58 -0.51 -8.28
N PHE A 212 1.97 0.18 -7.30
CA PHE A 212 1.55 1.57 -7.47
C PHE A 212 2.75 2.49 -7.73
N VAL A 213 3.83 2.40 -6.94
CA VAL A 213 5.03 3.22 -7.13
C VAL A 213 5.66 2.94 -8.51
N LEU A 214 5.86 1.68 -8.86
CA LEU A 214 6.41 1.27 -10.15
C LEU A 214 5.52 1.69 -11.32
N GLY A 215 4.21 1.49 -11.22
CA GLY A 215 3.25 1.80 -12.27
C GLY A 215 3.02 3.30 -12.45
N SER A 216 3.20 4.10 -11.39
CA SER A 216 2.95 5.55 -11.45
C SER A 216 4.20 6.35 -11.85
N PHE A 217 5.37 5.95 -11.36
CA PHE A 217 6.61 6.69 -11.56
C PHE A 217 7.59 6.00 -12.51
N GLY A 218 7.46 4.70 -12.75
CA GLY A 218 8.45 3.91 -13.47
C GLY A 218 9.62 3.45 -12.58
N GLN A 219 10.50 2.64 -13.14
CA GLN A 219 11.67 2.10 -12.44
C GLN A 219 12.71 3.18 -12.15
N GLY A 220 13.30 3.15 -10.95
CA GLY A 220 14.40 4.03 -10.57
C GLY A 220 14.02 5.49 -10.31
N GLN A 221 12.74 5.86 -10.43
CA GLN A 221 12.28 7.24 -10.26
C GLN A 221 11.84 7.54 -8.83
N LYS A 222 11.08 6.63 -8.23
CA LYS A 222 10.61 6.71 -6.84
C LYS A 222 10.70 5.35 -6.17
N HIS A 223 10.85 5.36 -4.86
CA HIS A 223 10.93 4.14 -4.07
C HIS A 223 10.33 4.30 -2.68
N VAL A 224 9.91 3.18 -2.09
CA VAL A 224 9.56 3.14 -0.67
C VAL A 224 10.86 3.21 0.14
N THR A 225 11.01 4.24 0.97
CA THR A 225 12.20 4.44 1.83
C THR A 225 12.02 3.90 3.24
N ARG A 226 10.77 3.82 3.69
CA ARG A 226 10.40 3.36 5.03
C ARG A 226 9.01 2.77 5.02
N ILE A 227 8.82 1.71 5.81
CA ILE A 227 7.50 1.16 6.13
C ILE A 227 7.28 1.36 7.63
N VAL A 228 6.10 1.81 8.03
CA VAL A 228 5.71 1.94 9.43
C VAL A 228 4.45 1.12 9.68
N THR A 229 4.48 0.23 10.66
CA THR A 229 3.29 -0.50 11.13
C THR A 229 2.80 0.09 12.45
N PHE A 230 1.49 0.30 12.59
CA PHE A 230 0.91 0.86 13.82
C PHE A 230 -0.55 0.46 14.00
N HIS A 231 -1.01 0.47 15.25
CA HIS A 231 -2.37 0.12 15.60
C HIS A 231 -3.18 1.35 16.02
N THR A 232 -4.49 1.33 15.75
CA THR A 232 -5.40 2.34 16.30
C THR A 232 -5.69 2.04 17.77
N HIS A 233 -5.61 3.06 18.64
CA HIS A 233 -5.72 2.87 20.09
C HIS A 233 -6.99 2.13 20.55
N ARG A 234 -8.15 2.38 19.93
CA ARG A 234 -9.44 1.83 20.39
C ARG A 234 -9.71 0.41 19.91
N LEU A 235 -9.49 0.11 18.64
CA LEU A 235 -9.89 -1.16 18.01
C LEU A 235 -8.69 -2.04 17.68
N GLN A 236 -7.47 -1.60 17.99
CA GLN A 236 -6.22 -2.29 17.67
C GLN A 236 -6.13 -2.71 16.21
N LYS A 237 -6.77 -1.95 15.31
CA LYS A 237 -6.73 -2.23 13.87
C LYS A 237 -5.35 -1.90 13.34
N LEU A 238 -4.75 -2.84 12.63
CA LEU A 238 -3.45 -2.72 12.00
C LEU A 238 -3.50 -1.72 10.82
N ASN A 239 -2.48 -0.88 10.72
CA ASN A 239 -2.29 0.06 9.63
C ASN A 239 -0.82 0.03 9.19
N MET A 240 -0.61 0.32 7.91
CA MET A 240 0.72 0.52 7.35
C MET A 240 0.83 1.93 6.77
N ARG A 241 2.02 2.53 6.89
CA ARG A 241 2.42 3.75 6.18
C ARG A 241 3.68 3.44 5.38
N PHE A 242 3.69 3.88 4.14
CA PHE A 242 4.83 3.79 3.23
C PHE A 242 5.30 5.21 2.94
N ASP A 243 6.57 5.49 3.25
CA ASP A 243 7.20 6.78 2.95
C ASP A 243 7.82 6.68 1.54
N ILE A 244 7.44 7.58 0.64
CA ILE A 244 7.88 7.59 -0.76
C ILE A 244 9.00 8.61 -0.95
N GLY A 245 10.15 8.15 -1.43
CA GLY A 245 11.34 8.95 -1.75
C GLY A 245 11.53 9.11 -3.25
#